data_AF-A0A3D4R2M9-F1
#
_entry.id   AF-A0A3D4R2M9-F1
#
_cell.length_a   1.000
_cell.length_b   1.000
_cell.length_c   1.000
_cell.angle_alpha   90.00
_cell.angle_beta   90.00
_cell.angle_gamma   90.00
#
_symmetry.space_group_name_H-M   'P 1'
#
loop_
_entity.id
_entity.type
_entity.pdbx_description
1 polymer ?
#
loop_
_entity_poly.entity_id
_entity_poly.type
_entity_poly.pdbx_seq_one_letter_code
_entity_poly.pdbx_strand_id
1 'polypeptide(L)'
;YGDFAENLTIEGIDLPSLPIGTRLKVGGEVLLEVSQIGKVCHNRCNIFYAVGDCVMPREGIFAKVLAGGEIKVDDRIEMAG
;
A
#
# COMPACT_ATOMS: atom_id res chain seq x y z
N TYR A 1 -2.92 13.39 0.53
CA TYR A 1 -3.27 11.97 0.75
C TYR A 1 -4.38 11.62 -0.23
N GLY A 2 -4.21 10.56 -1.01
CA GLY A 2 -5.15 10.12 -2.04
C GLY A 2 -4.81 10.59 -3.46
N ASP A 3 -3.71 11.32 -3.66
CA ASP A 3 -3.31 11.85 -4.97
C ASP A 3 -2.92 10.74 -5.95
N PHE A 4 -2.60 9.55 -5.43
CA PHE A 4 -2.29 8.35 -6.21
C PHE A 4 -3.36 7.26 -6.10
N ALA A 5 -4.54 7.61 -5.56
CA ALA A 5 -5.66 6.69 -5.29
C ALA A 5 -5.31 5.56 -4.31
N GLU A 6 -4.42 5.81 -3.35
CA GLU A 6 -4.13 4.89 -2.27
C GLU A 6 -5.36 4.63 -1.38
N ASN A 7 -5.59 3.36 -1.02
CA ASN A 7 -6.67 3.00 -0.10
C ASN A 7 -6.28 3.26 1.36
N LEU A 8 -5.00 3.06 1.68
CA LEU A 8 -4.42 3.26 3.01
C LEU A 8 -3.14 4.08 2.86
N THR A 9 -3.01 5.12 3.69
CA THR A 9 -1.74 5.81 3.90
C THR A 9 -1.25 5.42 5.28
N ILE A 10 0.02 5.03 5.38
CA ILE A 10 0.64 4.67 6.65
C ILE A 10 1.95 5.43 6.83
N GLU A 11 2.42 5.47 8.06
CA GLU A 11 3.72 6.03 8.42
C GLU A 11 4.52 5.07 9.30
N GLY A 12 5.83 5.29 9.42
CA GLY A 12 6.70 4.51 10.31
C GLY A 12 7.16 3.15 9.77
N ILE A 13 6.72 2.76 8.57
CA ILE A 13 7.18 1.53 7.88
C ILE A 13 7.60 1.88 6.45
N ASP A 14 8.82 1.48 6.07
CA ASP A 14 9.31 1.58 4.70
C ASP A 14 8.69 0.46 3.84
N LEU A 15 7.43 0.66 3.41
CA LEU A 15 6.67 -0.35 2.67
C LEU A 15 7.36 -0.82 1.38
N PRO A 16 7.95 0.06 0.54
CA PRO A 16 8.65 -0.37 -0.68
C PRO A 16 9.81 -1.34 -0.43
N SER A 17 10.41 -1.31 0.76
CA SER A 17 11.50 -2.22 1.14
C SER A 17 11.03 -3.61 1.59
N LEU A 18 9.74 -3.78 1.84
CA LEU A 18 9.20 -5.04 2.36
C LEU A 18 9.23 -6.14 1.28
N PRO A 19 9.67 -7.36 1.62
CA PRO A 19 9.54 -8.51 0.72
C PRO A 19 8.08 -8.81 0.33
N ILE A 20 7.89 -9.30 -0.90
CA ILE A 20 6.62 -9.94 -1.27
C ILE A 20 6.41 -11.16 -0.35
N GLY A 21 5.20 -11.29 0.19
CA GLY A 21 4.82 -12.28 1.20
C GLY A 21 4.91 -11.75 2.63
N THR A 22 5.45 -10.55 2.87
CA THR A 22 5.40 -9.93 4.20
C THR A 22 3.95 -9.73 4.63
N ARG A 23 3.64 -10.14 5.87
CA ARG A 23 2.32 -9.99 6.46
C ARG A 23 2.26 -8.74 7.31
N LEU A 24 1.17 -8.00 7.18
CA LEU A 24 0.90 -6.77 7.90
C LEU A 24 -0.41 -6.93 8.65
N LYS A 25 -0.37 -6.75 9.97
CA LYS A 25 -1.58 -6.67 10.80
C LYS A 25 -2.00 -5.21 10.90
N VAL A 26 -3.27 -4.94 10.66
CA VAL A 26 -3.86 -3.59 10.76
C VAL A 26 -5.02 -3.64 11.75
N GLY A 27 -4.96 -2.79 12.77
CA GLY A 27 -5.95 -2.80 13.84
C GLY A 27 -6.00 -4.15 14.57
N GLY A 28 -7.21 -4.55 14.99
CA GLY A 28 -7.41 -5.79 15.77
C GLY A 28 -7.48 -7.06 14.92
N GLU A 29 -8.06 -6.97 13.72
CA GLU A 29 -8.62 -8.13 13.00
C GLU A 29 -8.10 -8.29 11.57
N VAL A 30 -7.61 -7.22 10.93
CA VAL A 30 -7.22 -7.27 9.51
C VAL A 30 -5.80 -7.79 9.36
N LEU A 31 -5.64 -8.76 8.45
CA LEU A 31 -4.35 -9.30 8.04
C LEU A 31 -4.19 -9.15 6.53
N LEU A 32 -3.13 -8.44 6.13
CA LEU A 32 -2.75 -8.20 4.75
C LEU A 32 -1.44 -8.93 4.45
N GLU A 33 -1.24 -9.31 3.19
CA GLU A 33 0.03 -9.86 2.69
C GLU A 33 0.49 -9.08 1.47
N VAL A 34 1.71 -8.55 1.51
CA VAL A 34 2.32 -7.83 0.39
C VAL A 34 2.39 -8.77 -0.81
N SER A 35 1.74 -8.38 -1.89
CA SER A 35 1.63 -9.18 -3.12
C SER A 35 2.40 -8.60 -4.29
N GLN A 36 2.61 -7.30 -4.30
CA GLN A 36 3.29 -6.59 -5.37
C GLN A 36 3.86 -5.26 -4.88
N ILE A 37 5.04 -4.92 -5.42
CA ILE A 37 5.73 -3.64 -5.24
C ILE A 37 5.79 -2.95 -6.60
N GLY A 38 5.43 -1.68 -6.62
CA GLY A 38 5.26 -0.90 -7.83
C GLY A 38 4.07 -1.34 -8.67
N LYS A 39 3.73 -0.56 -9.69
CA LYS A 39 2.74 -0.90 -10.71
C LYS A 39 3.23 -0.51 -12.09
N VAL A 40 3.33 -1.48 -13.00
CA VAL A 40 3.62 -1.19 -14.40
C VAL A 40 2.50 -0.33 -14.97
N CYS A 41 2.84 0.89 -15.40
CA CYS A 41 1.93 1.77 -16.11
C CYS A 41 2.12 1.57 -17.62
N HIS A 42 1.08 1.08 -18.30
CA HIS A 42 1.13 0.88 -19.75
C HIS A 42 1.02 2.20 -20.53
N ASN A 43 0.37 3.21 -19.96
CA ASN A 43 0.19 4.54 -20.54
C ASN A 43 0.42 5.61 -19.47
N ARG A 44 0.71 6.85 -19.89
CA ARG A 44 0.71 8.02 -18.99
C ARG A 44 -0.72 8.25 -18.50
N CYS A 45 -0.92 8.20 -17.19
CA CYS A 45 -2.22 8.44 -16.57
C CYS A 45 -2.41 9.92 -16.23
N ASN A 46 -3.61 10.29 -15.77
CA ASN A 46 -3.94 11.68 -15.42
C ASN A 46 -2.98 12.26 -14.36
N ILE A 47 -2.50 11.44 -13.43
CA ILE A 47 -1.50 11.83 -12.41
C ILE A 47 -0.20 12.27 -13.10
N PHE A 48 0.32 11.47 -14.03
CA PHE A 48 1.54 11.84 -14.76
C PHE A 48 1.36 13.17 -15.52
N TYR A 49 0.20 13.42 -16.11
CA TYR A 49 -0.05 14.69 -16.80
C TYR A 49 -0.19 15.88 -15.84
N ALA A 50 -0.71 15.66 -14.63
CA ALA A 50 -0.89 16.71 -13.63
C ALA A 50 0.41 17.10 -12.91
N VAL A 51 1.22 16.11 -12.52
CA VAL A 51 2.41 16.34 -11.67
C VAL A 51 3.75 15.97 -12.33
N GLY A 52 3.73 15.41 -13.53
CA GLY A 52 4.92 15.09 -14.33
C GLY A 52 5.64 13.80 -13.92
N ASP A 53 5.50 13.34 -12.68
CA ASP A 53 6.10 12.12 -12.16
C ASP A 53 5.11 11.35 -11.28
N CYS A 54 5.05 10.03 -11.44
CA CYS A 54 4.16 9.17 -10.66
C CYS A 54 5.01 8.27 -9.77
N VAL A 55 4.71 8.26 -8.47
CA VAL A 55 5.42 7.42 -7.50
C VAL A 55 4.93 5.96 -7.55
N MET A 56 3.70 5.73 -7.98
CA MET A 56 3.03 4.42 -8.00
C MET A 56 3.82 3.29 -8.72
N PRO A 57 4.50 3.52 -9.85
CA PRO A 57 5.36 2.51 -10.47
C PRO A 57 6.53 2.05 -9.62
N ARG A 58 6.99 2.87 -8.69
CA ARG A 58 8.19 2.64 -7.87
C ARG A 58 7.85 2.19 -6.46
N GLU A 59 6.91 2.88 -5.82
CA GLU A 59 6.67 2.75 -4.38
C GLU A 59 5.25 2.29 -4.05
N GLY A 60 4.37 2.13 -5.05
CA GLY A 60 3.01 1.65 -4.84
C GLY A 60 3.02 0.22 -4.28
N ILE A 61 2.28 -0.03 -3.21
CA ILE A 61 2.25 -1.34 -2.56
C ILE A 61 0.85 -1.92 -2.65
N PHE A 62 0.77 -3.17 -3.10
CA PHE A 62 -0.48 -3.91 -3.21
C PHE A 62 -0.42 -5.12 -2.30
N ALA A 63 -1.47 -5.31 -1.52
CA ALA A 63 -1.59 -6.43 -0.63
C ALA A 63 -2.86 -7.24 -0.90
N LYS A 64 -2.80 -8.55 -0.63
CA LYS A 64 -3.97 -9.41 -0.55
C LYS A 64 -4.54 -9.35 0.87
N VAL A 65 -5.85 -9.32 0.99
CA VAL A 65 -6.53 -9.47 2.27
C VAL A 65 -6.57 -10.96 2.62
N LEU A 66 -5.83 -11.38 3.63
CA LEU A 66 -5.86 -12.75 4.15
C LEU A 66 -6.97 -12.93 5.18
N ALA A 67 -7.19 -11.91 6.01
CA ALA A 67 -8.33 -11.81 6.92
C ALA A 67 -8.89 -10.39 6.85
N GLY A 68 -10.18 -10.28 6.53
CA GLY A 68 -10.89 -9.00 6.47
C GLY A 68 -11.47 -8.61 7.84
N GLY A 69 -11.88 -7.36 7.95
CA GLY A 69 -12.40 -6.78 9.19
C GLY A 69 -12.56 -5.27 9.04
N GLU A 70 -12.96 -4.62 10.12
CA GLU A 70 -13.05 -3.16 10.17
C GLU A 70 -11.72 -2.56 10.61
N ILE A 71 -11.35 -1.45 9.96
CA ILE A 71 -10.23 -0.59 10.35
C ILE A 71 -10.71 0.84 10.39
N LYS A 72 -10.05 1.66 11.19
CA LYS A 72 -10.29 3.09 11.30
C LYS A 72 -9.00 3.88 11.15
N VAL A 73 -9.14 5.18 10.91
CA VAL A 73 -8.00 6.11 10.99
C VAL A 73 -7.34 5.97 12.36
N ASP A 74 -6.01 6.09 12.39
CA ASP A 74 -5.14 5.90 13.55
C ASP A 74 -5.01 4.46 14.09
N ASP A 75 -5.60 3.47 13.42
CA ASP A 75 -5.29 2.08 13.74
C ASP A 75 -3.81 1.76 13.48
N ARG A 76 -3.21 1.04 14.43
CA ARG A 76 -1.82 0.62 14.34
C ARG A 76 -1.66 -0.43 13.23
N ILE A 77 -0.58 -0.28 12.47
CA ILE A 77 -0.08 -1.27 11.55
C ILE A 77 1.27 -1.82 12.03
N GLU A 78 1.47 -3.12 11.92
CA GLU A 78 2.72 -3.78 12.28
C GLU A 78 2.99 -5.02 11.43
N MET A 79 4.26 -5.42 11.32
CA MET A 79 4.63 -6.67 10.66
C MET A 79 4.19 -7.86 11.51
N ALA A 80 3.46 -8.79 10.91
CA ALA A 80 3.12 -10.06 11.51
C ALA A 80 4.21 -11.09 11.17
N GLY A 81 4.68 -11.82 12.19
CA GLY A 81 5.68 -12.88 12.06
C GLY A 81 5.18 -14.14 11.36
#